data_AF-A0A7C5K6J6-F1
#
_entry.id   AF-A0A7C5K6J6-F1
#
_cell.length_a   1.000
_cell.length_b   1.000
_cell.length_c   1.000
_cell.angle_alpha   90.00
_cell.angle_beta   90.00
_cell.angle_gamma   90.00
#
_symmetry.space_group_name_H-M   'P 1'
#
loop_
_entity.id
_entity.type
_entity.pdbx_description
1 polymer ?
#
loop_
_entity_poly.entity_id
_entity_poly.type
_entity_poly.pdbx_seq_one_letter_code
_entity_poly.pdbx_strand_id
1 'polypeptide(L)'
;MAFISVQEVIDLAAMILFLGLIFWDVFRVPSHSYSHYDPLDYVYGRHSNSVFGIPSDDFWNAVIIVAPAIALHEMGHKFMAMAFGISAVFHASYFWLILGLLLKIVRFPFLIFVPGYVSIFGSGTPLQNALVAFAGPGVNLILWL
;
A
#
# COMPACT_ATOMS: atom_id res chain seq x y z
N MET A 1 14.96 -21.46 -6.05
CA MET A 1 13.71 -20.93 -5.44
C MET A 1 13.30 -19.71 -6.24
N ALA A 2 12.02 -19.52 -6.56
CA ALA A 2 11.58 -18.34 -7.30
C ALA A 2 11.74 -17.08 -6.42
N PHE A 3 12.18 -15.97 -7.01
CA PHE A 3 12.33 -14.70 -6.29
C PHE A 3 10.98 -14.14 -5.84
N ILE A 4 9.93 -14.36 -6.63
CA ILE A 4 8.54 -13.99 -6.34
C ILE A 4 7.65 -15.11 -6.87
N SER A 5 6.74 -15.60 -6.04
CA SER A 5 5.71 -16.57 -6.43
C SER A 5 4.46 -15.89 -6.98
N VAL A 6 3.64 -16.63 -7.74
CA VAL A 6 2.35 -16.10 -8.25
C VAL A 6 1.44 -15.66 -7.12
N GLN A 7 1.41 -16.40 -6.01
CA GLN A 7 0.62 -16.02 -4.83
C GLN A 7 1.07 -14.67 -4.27
N GLU A 8 2.37 -14.40 -4.21
CA GLU A 8 2.88 -13.12 -3.73
C GLU A 8 2.51 -11.95 -4.63
N VAL A 9 2.41 -12.18 -5.95
CA VAL A 9 1.90 -11.17 -6.89
C VAL A 9 0.42 -10.89 -6.64
N ILE A 10 -0.37 -11.94 -6.39
CA ILE A 10 -1.80 -11.81 -6.07
C ILE A 10 -1.99 -11.07 -4.74
N ASP A 11 -1.24 -11.46 -3.71
CA ASP A 11 -1.24 -10.82 -2.39
C ASP A 11 -0.84 -9.34 -2.52
N LEU A 12 0.20 -9.04 -3.29
CA LEU A 12 0.66 -7.68 -3.51
C LEU A 12 -0.41 -6.85 -4.22
N ALA A 13 -0.99 -7.36 -5.30
CA ALA A 13 -2.06 -6.69 -6.03
C ALA A 13 -3.29 -6.45 -5.14
N ALA A 14 -3.68 -7.44 -4.32
CA ALA A 14 -4.77 -7.32 -3.38
C ALA A 14 -4.47 -6.25 -2.32
N MET A 15 -3.28 -6.25 -1.71
CA MET A 15 -2.88 -5.24 -0.74
C MET A 15 -2.94 -3.84 -1.34
N ILE A 16 -2.41 -3.64 -2.56
CA ILE A 16 -2.45 -2.35 -3.26
C ILE A 16 -3.88 -1.87 -3.47
N LEU A 17 -4.78 -2.75 -3.92
CA LEU A 17 -6.20 -2.45 -4.10
C LEU A 17 -6.84 -1.98 -2.79
N PHE A 18 -6.65 -2.74 -1.70
CA PHE A 18 -7.20 -2.40 -0.39
C PHE A 18 -6.65 -1.08 0.15
N LEU A 19 -5.36 -0.81 -0.01
CA LEU A 19 -4.75 0.47 0.39
C LEU A 19 -5.40 1.64 -0.34
N GLY A 20 -5.62 1.52 -1.65
CA GLY A 20 -6.34 2.54 -2.42
C GLY A 20 -7.76 2.78 -1.89
N LEU A 21 -8.50 1.72 -1.53
CA LEU A 21 -9.84 1.83 -0.96
C LEU A 21 -9.85 2.46 0.44
N ILE A 22 -8.87 2.13 1.27
CA ILE A 22 -8.78 2.63 2.66
C ILE A 22 -8.41 4.12 2.68
N PHE A 23 -7.49 4.55 1.81
CA PHE A 23 -6.87 5.88 1.86
C PHE A 23 -7.39 6.88 0.81
N TRP A 24 -8.42 6.53 0.03
CA TRP A 24 -8.91 7.31 -1.11
C TRP A 24 -9.19 8.81 -0.85
N ASP A 25 -9.51 9.19 0.38
CA ASP A 25 -10.04 10.50 0.77
C ASP A 25 -9.05 11.27 1.64
N VAL A 26 -7.93 10.63 1.97
CA VAL A 26 -6.79 11.27 2.63
C VAL A 26 -6.02 12.10 1.61
N PHE A 27 -5.90 11.60 0.37
CA PHE A 27 -5.14 12.22 -0.71
C PHE A 27 -6.04 12.79 -1.81
N ARG A 28 -7.17 13.40 -1.42
CA ARG A 28 -8.01 14.13 -2.37
C ARG A 28 -7.21 15.29 -2.93
N VAL A 29 -7.07 15.32 -4.26
CA VAL A 29 -6.50 16.49 -4.92
C VAL A 29 -7.59 17.57 -4.91
N PRO A 30 -7.39 18.71 -4.22
CA PRO A 30 -8.31 19.83 -4.34
C PRO A 30 -8.35 20.22 -5.82
N SER A 31 -9.53 20.28 -6.41
CA SER A 31 -9.69 20.68 -7.81
C SER A 31 -9.27 22.14 -7.98
N HIS A 32 -7.98 22.39 -8.20
CA HIS A 32 -7.50 23.67 -8.67
C HIS A 32 -7.77 23.78 -10.17
N SER A 33 -9.06 23.92 -10.53
CA SER A 33 -9.45 24.42 -11.85
C SER A 33 -9.22 25.93 -11.87
N TYR A 34 -7.99 26.36 -12.17
CA TYR A 34 -7.68 27.76 -12.51
C TYR A 34 -7.91 28.09 -13.99
N SER A 35 -8.57 27.21 -14.75
CA SER A 35 -8.97 27.49 -16.12
C SER A 35 -10.39 27.01 -16.34
N HIS A 36 -11.28 27.95 -16.67
CA HIS A 36 -12.72 27.79 -16.87
C HIS A 36 -13.51 27.35 -15.62
N TYR A 37 -14.13 28.33 -14.96
CA TYR A 37 -15.31 28.08 -14.14
C TYR A 37 -16.43 27.64 -15.09
N ASP A 38 -16.59 26.34 -15.28
CA ASP A 38 -17.77 25.79 -15.94
C ASP A 38 -18.87 25.56 -14.88
N PRO A 39 -19.92 26.39 -14.82
CA PRO A 39 -21.02 26.19 -13.87
C PRO A 39 -21.74 24.84 -14.09
N LEU A 40 -21.54 24.18 -15.23
CA LEU A 40 -22.06 22.85 -15.48
C LEU A 40 -21.31 21.76 -14.69
N ASP A 41 -20.04 21.94 -14.31
CA ASP A 41 -19.34 20.99 -13.44
C ASP A 41 -19.93 20.95 -12.03
N TYR A 42 -20.52 22.06 -11.57
CA TYR A 42 -21.21 22.17 -10.30
C TYR A 42 -22.63 21.56 -10.36
N VAL A 43 -23.32 21.69 -11.50
CA VAL A 43 -24.71 21.24 -11.70
C VAL A 43 -24.81 19.79 -12.15
N TYR A 44 -23.89 19.32 -13.01
CA TYR A 44 -23.86 17.94 -13.51
C TYR A 44 -22.93 17.03 -12.69
N GLY A 45 -22.16 17.60 -11.76
CA GLY A 45 -21.13 16.88 -11.03
C GLY A 45 -20.01 16.46 -11.97
N ARG A 46 -18.76 16.63 -11.55
CA ARG A 46 -17.62 16.05 -12.26
C ARG A 46 -17.88 14.56 -12.42
N HIS A 47 -18.29 14.14 -13.61
CA HIS A 47 -18.57 12.75 -13.98
C HIS A 47 -17.25 12.00 -14.20
N SER A 48 -16.30 12.18 -13.28
CA SER A 48 -15.10 11.36 -13.17
C SER A 48 -15.60 9.95 -12.85
N ASN A 49 -15.14 8.97 -13.64
CA ASN A 49 -15.58 7.59 -13.57
C ASN A 49 -15.54 7.12 -12.12
N SER A 50 -16.71 7.05 -11.48
CA SER A 50 -16.81 6.64 -10.09
C SER A 50 -17.16 5.17 -10.05
N VAL A 51 -16.33 4.41 -9.36
CA VAL A 51 -16.56 2.98 -9.13
C VAL A 51 -17.02 2.85 -7.69
N PHE A 52 -18.27 2.43 -7.46
CA PHE A 52 -18.88 2.33 -6.12
C PHE A 52 -18.86 3.64 -5.28
N GLY A 53 -18.98 4.80 -5.94
CA GLY A 53 -19.00 6.11 -5.26
C GLY A 53 -17.62 6.70 -4.95
N ILE A 54 -16.57 6.08 -5.48
CA ILE A 54 -15.16 6.49 -5.33
C ILE A 54 -14.72 7.18 -6.61
N PRO A 55 -14.29 8.45 -6.58
CA PRO A 55 -13.65 9.06 -7.74
C PRO A 55 -12.40 8.26 -8.11
N SER A 56 -12.27 7.84 -9.37
CA SER A 56 -11.12 7.04 -9.83
C SER A 56 -9.80 7.73 -9.57
N ASP A 57 -9.77 9.05 -9.71
CA ASP A 57 -8.56 9.86 -9.57
C ASP A 57 -8.05 9.83 -8.13
N ASP A 58 -8.95 9.98 -7.16
CA ASP A 58 -8.67 9.92 -5.72
C ASP A 58 -8.14 8.54 -5.31
N PHE A 59 -8.75 7.47 -5.84
CA PHE A 59 -8.28 6.10 -5.62
C PHE A 59 -6.84 5.91 -6.14
N TRP A 60 -6.57 6.30 -7.39
CA TRP A 60 -5.25 6.11 -7.99
C TRP A 60 -4.19 6.99 -7.33
N ASN A 61 -4.54 8.20 -6.91
CA ASN A 61 -3.65 9.06 -6.13
C ASN A 61 -3.26 8.39 -4.80
N ALA A 62 -4.25 7.84 -4.07
CA ALA A 62 -3.96 7.10 -2.84
C ALA A 62 -3.07 5.88 -3.10
N VAL A 63 -3.32 5.12 -4.18
CA VAL A 63 -2.46 3.99 -4.58
C VAL A 63 -1.03 4.45 -4.84
N ILE A 64 -0.83 5.45 -5.71
CA ILE A 64 0.52 5.88 -6.12
C ILE A 64 1.32 6.44 -4.93
N ILE A 65 0.66 7.07 -3.97
CA ILE A 65 1.32 7.64 -2.79
C ILE A 65 1.63 6.56 -1.75
N VAL A 66 0.65 5.72 -1.41
CA VAL A 66 0.74 4.80 -0.26
C VAL A 66 1.37 3.47 -0.65
N ALA A 67 1.00 2.91 -1.80
CA ALA A 67 1.38 1.56 -2.17
C ALA A 67 2.90 1.36 -2.31
N PRO A 68 3.68 2.24 -2.96
CA PRO A 68 5.11 2.06 -3.09
C PRO A 68 5.82 2.02 -1.74
N ALA A 69 5.42 2.89 -0.81
CA ALA A 69 6.02 2.96 0.52
C ALA A 69 5.82 1.66 1.32
N ILE A 70 4.70 0.95 1.14
CA ILE A 70 4.43 -0.29 1.87
C ILE A 70 4.97 -1.50 1.09
N ALA A 71 4.71 -1.57 -0.21
CA ALA A 71 5.16 -2.66 -1.06
C ALA A 71 6.69 -2.79 -1.07
N LEU A 72 7.40 -1.67 -1.28
CA LEU A 72 8.86 -1.70 -1.34
C LEU A 72 9.49 -1.93 0.03
N HIS A 73 8.85 -1.47 1.12
CA HIS A 73 9.26 -1.77 2.49
C HIS A 73 9.29 -3.29 2.76
N GLU A 74 8.17 -3.97 2.50
CA GLU A 74 8.07 -5.41 2.70
C GLU A 74 9.02 -6.19 1.75
N MET A 75 9.12 -5.76 0.49
CA MET A 75 10.08 -6.36 -0.45
C MET A 75 11.53 -6.14 -0.02
N GLY A 76 11.85 -5.03 0.64
CA GLY A 76 13.16 -4.76 1.23
C GLY A 76 13.55 -5.81 2.28
N HIS A 77 12.65 -6.11 3.22
CA HIS A 77 12.85 -7.21 4.19
C HIS A 77 13.09 -8.54 3.50
N LYS A 78 12.23 -8.89 2.54
CA LYS A 78 12.31 -10.15 1.81
C LYS A 78 13.62 -10.28 1.04
N PHE A 79 13.98 -9.31 0.20
CA PHE A 79 15.16 -9.40 -0.64
C PHE A 79 16.45 -9.39 0.17
N MET A 80 16.50 -8.66 1.29
CA MET A 80 17.64 -8.73 2.21
C MET A 80 17.78 -10.12 2.84
N ALA A 81 16.68 -10.74 3.26
CA ALA A 81 16.70 -12.10 3.80
C ALA A 81 17.19 -13.11 2.75
N MET A 82 16.68 -13.00 1.52
CA MET A 82 17.09 -13.83 0.39
C MET A 82 18.56 -13.63 -0.01
N ALA A 83 19.09 -12.41 0.11
CA ALA A 83 20.50 -12.11 -0.13
C ALA A 83 21.42 -12.83 0.87
N PHE A 84 20.96 -13.08 2.10
CA PHE A 84 21.66 -13.92 3.08
C PHE A 84 21.41 -15.43 2.91
N GLY A 85 20.70 -15.83 1.85
CA GLY A 85 20.34 -17.23 1.59
C GLY A 85 19.20 -17.76 2.46
N ILE A 86 18.46 -16.88 3.15
CA ILE A 86 17.32 -17.24 3.99
C ILE A 86 16.05 -17.21 3.13
N SER A 87 15.19 -18.21 3.28
CA SER A 87 13.93 -18.27 2.52
C SER A 87 12.94 -17.27 3.11
N ALA A 88 12.29 -16.47 2.27
CA ALA A 88 11.32 -15.47 2.71
C ALA A 88 10.13 -15.38 1.73
N VAL A 89 8.93 -15.26 2.26
CA VAL A 89 7.67 -15.19 1.51
C VAL A 89 6.83 -14.03 2.03
N PHE A 90 6.38 -13.17 1.12
CA PHE A 90 5.47 -12.08 1.39
C PHE A 90 4.02 -12.58 1.48
N HIS A 91 3.25 -12.01 2.40
CA HIS A 91 1.85 -12.30 2.58
C HIS A 91 1.05 -11.02 2.78
N ALA A 92 -0.06 -10.88 2.06
CA ALA A 92 -1.03 -9.84 2.35
C ALA A 92 -1.85 -10.25 3.59
N SER A 93 -2.02 -9.32 4.52
CA SER A 93 -2.74 -9.61 5.76
C SER A 93 -4.24 -9.33 5.59
N TYR A 94 -4.94 -10.24 4.89
CA TYR A 94 -6.36 -10.07 4.53
C TYR A 94 -7.27 -9.71 5.71
N PHE A 95 -7.06 -10.33 6.87
CA PHE A 95 -7.82 -10.00 8.08
C PHE A 95 -7.69 -8.52 8.46
N TRP A 96 -6.45 -8.02 8.50
CA TRP A 96 -6.17 -6.63 8.86
C TRP A 96 -6.57 -5.65 7.76
N LEU A 97 -6.44 -6.02 6.49
CA LEU A 97 -6.93 -5.23 5.36
C LEU A 97 -8.45 -5.05 5.39
N ILE A 98 -9.19 -6.13 5.64
CA ILE A 98 -10.65 -6.08 5.80
C ILE A 98 -11.02 -5.26 7.03
N LEU A 99 -10.34 -5.45 8.16
CA LEU A 99 -10.57 -4.65 9.36
C LEU A 99 -10.32 -3.15 9.10
N GLY A 100 -9.22 -2.81 8.43
CA GLY A 100 -8.90 -1.43 8.04
C GLY A 100 -9.98 -0.82 7.15
N LEU A 101 -10.51 -1.59 6.19
CA LEU A 101 -11.62 -1.18 5.35
C LEU A 101 -12.92 -0.99 6.16
N LEU A 102 -13.22 -1.87 7.12
CA LEU A 102 -14.38 -1.73 8.00
C LEU A 102 -14.27 -0.48 8.88
N LEU A 103 -13.11 -0.25 9.49
CA LEU A 103 -12.82 0.95 10.28
C LEU A 103 -13.00 2.22 9.44
N LYS A 104 -12.59 2.16 8.17
CA LYS A 104 -12.78 3.24 7.21
C LYS A 104 -14.26 3.51 6.93
N ILE A 105 -15.05 2.47 6.67
CA ILE A 105 -16.49 2.58 6.39
C ILE A 105 -17.24 3.20 7.57
N VAL A 106 -16.92 2.81 8.80
CA VAL A 106 -17.55 3.36 10.01
C VAL A 106 -16.99 4.73 10.42
N ARG A 107 -16.06 5.30 9.63
CA ARG A 107 -15.39 6.59 9.90
C ARG A 107 -14.73 6.66 11.27
N PHE A 108 -14.10 5.55 11.68
CA PHE A 108 -13.35 5.53 12.93
C PHE A 108 -12.19 6.55 12.85
N PRO A 109 -11.89 7.31 13.92
CA PRO A 109 -10.92 8.41 13.88
C PRO A 109 -9.46 7.95 13.69
N PHE A 110 -9.16 6.67 13.89
CA PHE A 110 -7.82 6.11 13.74
C PHE A 110 -7.84 4.87 12.84
N LEU A 111 -6.75 4.58 12.14
CA LEU A 111 -6.58 3.35 11.38
C LEU A 111 -5.38 2.60 11.96
N ILE A 112 -5.63 1.41 12.52
CA ILE A 112 -4.59 0.53 13.07
C ILE A 112 -4.74 -0.82 12.38
N PHE A 113 -3.82 -1.12 11.47
CA PHE A 113 -3.82 -2.39 10.75
C PHE A 113 -2.42 -2.69 10.18
N VAL A 114 -2.19 -3.96 9.86
CA VAL A 114 -0.98 -4.44 9.18
C VAL A 114 -1.38 -4.78 7.73
N PRO A 115 -0.86 -4.08 6.70
CA PRO A 115 -1.25 -4.34 5.32
C PRO A 115 -0.75 -5.69 4.78
N GLY A 116 0.48 -6.04 5.15
CA GLY A 116 1.17 -7.25 4.74
C GLY A 116 2.35 -7.52 5.67
N TYR A 117 2.95 -8.70 5.53
CA TYR A 117 4.12 -9.10 6.29
C TYR A 117 4.97 -10.09 5.50
N VAL A 118 6.25 -10.20 5.86
CA VAL A 118 7.16 -11.20 5.30
C VAL A 118 7.44 -12.31 6.31
N SER A 119 7.08 -13.54 5.95
CA SER A 119 7.47 -14.75 6.67
C SER A 119 8.88 -15.16 6.27
N ILE A 120 9.77 -15.24 7.26
CA ILE A 120 11.16 -15.65 7.08
C ILE A 120 11.32 -17.08 7.64
N PHE A 121 11.77 -18.00 6.80
CA PHE A 121 11.97 -19.41 7.13
C PHE A 121 13.46 -19.70 7.24
N GLY A 122 13.95 -19.69 8.47
CA GLY A 122 15.34 -19.94 8.83
C GLY A 122 15.82 -18.97 9.90
N SER A 123 17.10 -19.08 10.25
CA SER A 123 17.74 -18.21 11.23
C SER A 123 19.02 -17.63 10.65
N GLY A 124 19.13 -16.30 10.65
CA GLY A 124 20.40 -15.60 10.39
C GLY A 124 21.18 -15.36 11.69
N THR A 125 22.41 -14.88 11.56
CA THR A 125 23.17 -14.31 12.68
C THR A 125 22.45 -13.07 13.23
N PRO A 126 22.74 -12.63 14.47
CA PRO A 126 22.14 -11.42 15.02
C PRO A 126 22.29 -10.19 14.11
N LEU A 127 23.45 -10.05 13.47
CA LEU A 127 23.71 -8.96 12.53
C LEU A 127 22.86 -9.09 11.26
N GLN A 128 22.74 -10.29 10.69
CA GLN A 128 21.88 -10.52 9.52
C GLN A 128 20.42 -10.21 9.83
N ASN A 129 19.92 -10.67 10.97
CA ASN A 129 18.54 -10.40 11.38
C ASN A 129 18.31 -8.89 11.60
N ALA A 130 19.28 -8.17 12.16
CA ALA A 130 19.22 -6.72 12.32
C ALA A 130 19.19 -5.99 10.96
N LEU A 131 20.04 -6.41 10.00
CA LEU A 131 20.05 -5.85 8.65
C LEU A 131 18.76 -6.14 7.89
N VAL A 132 18.19 -7.35 8.03
CA VAL A 132 16.89 -7.70 7.47
C VAL A 132 15.80 -6.82 8.08
N ALA A 133 15.75 -6.67 9.39
CA ALA A 133 14.79 -5.81 10.08
C ALA A 133 14.95 -4.31 9.74
N PHE A 134 16.16 -3.87 9.39
CA PHE A 134 16.38 -2.50 8.93
C PHE A 134 16.07 -2.30 7.44
N ALA A 135 16.11 -3.34 6.61
CA ALA A 135 15.99 -3.20 5.16
C ALA A 135 14.69 -2.51 4.72
N GLY A 136 13.54 -2.87 5.28
CA GLY A 136 12.27 -2.19 4.98
C GLY A 136 12.28 -0.70 5.36
N PRO A 137 12.57 -0.33 6.62
CA PRO A 137 12.75 1.06 7.02
C PRO A 137 13.79 1.83 6.17
N GLY A 138 14.89 1.17 5.80
CA GLY A 138 15.94 1.73 4.96
C GLY A 138 15.44 2.05 3.55
N VAL A 139 14.61 1.19 2.96
CA VAL A 139 13.95 1.47 1.67
C VAL A 139 13.04 2.70 1.77
N ASN A 140 12.27 2.84 2.85
CA ASN A 140 11.42 4.02 3.04
C ASN A 140 12.25 5.30 3.22
N LEU A 141 13.38 5.23 3.92
CA LEU A 141 14.30 6.35 4.03
C LEU A 141 14.84 6.77 2.67
N ILE A 142 15.21 5.81 1.81
CA ILE A 142 15.68 6.09 0.44
C ILE A 142 14.58 6.72 -0.42
N LEU A 143 13.33 6.26 -0.29
CA LEU A 143 12.19 6.87 -1.01
C LEU A 143 11.92 8.31 -0.56
N TRP A 144 12.35 8.69 0.64
CA TRP A 144 12.13 10.01 1.21
C TRP A 144 13.22 11.04 0.83
N LEU A 145 14.47 10.60 0.64
CA LEU A 145 15.63 11.43 0.29
C LEU A 145 15.62 11.89 -1.17
#